data_AF-A0AAN8DW47-F1
#
_entry.id   AF-A0AAN8DW47-F1
#
_cell.length_a   1.000
_cell.length_b   1.000
_cell.length_c   1.000
_cell.angle_alpha   90.00
_cell.angle_beta   90.00
_cell.angle_gamma   90.00
#
_symmetry.space_group_name_H-M   'P 1'
#
loop_
_entity.id
_entity.type
_entity.pdbx_description
1 polymer ?
#
loop_
_entity_poly.entity_id
_entity_poly.type
_entity_poly.pdbx_seq_one_letter_code
_entity_poly.pdbx_strand_id
1 'polypeptide(L)'
;MESQTELQAGRGVCQRGCGLRLSGEDMSSGQHCCVEALRTVTEALEERSATLEHETRMQRLRWNRREQSLLAQVTALQTEAQLSALQHQRRRHQYMLHIHSLAEQLTGYCQVRGGVI
;
A
#
# COMPACT_ATOMS: atom_id res chain seq x y z
N MET A 1 -50.94 0.74 11.44
CA MET A 1 -51.29 1.78 10.45
C MET A 1 -50.08 1.97 9.54
N GLU A 2 -49.86 1.04 8.61
CA GLU A 2 -48.65 0.95 7.78
C GLU A 2 -49.04 1.00 6.29
N SER A 3 -49.70 2.08 5.87
CA SER A 3 -50.32 2.11 4.55
C SER A 3 -50.23 3.48 3.88
N GLN A 4 -49.05 4.12 3.92
CA GLN A 4 -48.80 5.37 3.19
C GLN A 4 -47.42 5.48 2.53
N THR A 5 -46.46 4.58 2.78
CA THR A 5 -45.09 4.70 2.26
C THR A 5 -44.87 4.12 0.86
N GLU A 6 -45.80 3.33 0.32
CA GLU A 6 -45.62 2.67 -0.99
C GLU A 6 -46.22 3.44 -2.19
N LEU A 7 -47.10 4.42 -1.96
CA LEU A 7 -47.82 5.15 -3.02
C LEU A 7 -47.05 6.36 -3.61
N GLN A 8 -45.83 6.64 -3.14
CA GLN A 8 -45.01 7.76 -3.62
C GLN A 8 -43.81 7.34 -4.48
N ALA A 9 -43.57 6.05 -4.69
CA ALA A 9 -42.41 5.57 -5.46
C ALA A 9 -42.47 5.94 -6.96
N GLY A 10 -43.63 6.36 -7.48
CA GLY A 10 -43.84 6.76 -8.88
C GLY A 10 -44.12 8.24 -9.14
N ARG A 11 -44.23 9.08 -8.10
CA ARG A 11 -44.44 10.54 -8.25
C ARG A 11 -43.10 11.25 -8.18
N GLY A 12 -42.41 11.34 -9.30
CA GLY A 12 -41.12 12.03 -9.38
C GLY A 12 -40.10 11.38 -10.29
N VAL A 13 -40.50 10.37 -11.07
CA VAL A 13 -39.65 9.77 -12.12
C VAL A 13 -40.33 10.01 -13.46
N CYS A 14 -39.53 10.24 -14.49
CA CYS A 14 -40.04 10.49 -15.83
C CYS A 14 -40.75 9.25 -16.40
N GLN A 15 -42.06 9.37 -16.61
CA GLN A 15 -42.90 8.32 -17.19
C GLN A 15 -42.78 8.23 -18.72
N ARG A 16 -42.11 9.21 -19.36
CA ARG A 16 -41.93 9.28 -20.83
C ARG A 16 -40.75 8.43 -21.34
N GLY A 17 -39.99 7.80 -20.44
CA GLY A 17 -39.06 6.73 -20.80
C GLY A 17 -37.59 6.92 -20.43
N CYS A 18 -37.15 8.08 -19.92
CA CYS A 18 -35.73 8.21 -19.49
C CYS A 18 -35.45 7.65 -18.09
N GLY A 19 -36.48 7.38 -17.28
CA GLY A 19 -36.31 6.79 -15.94
C GLY A 19 -35.59 7.67 -14.93
N LEU A 20 -35.23 8.91 -15.28
CA LEU A 20 -34.60 9.87 -14.39
C LEU A 20 -35.62 10.49 -13.43
N ARG A 21 -35.14 10.88 -12.25
CA ARG A 21 -35.94 11.68 -11.32
C ARG A 21 -36.17 13.07 -11.90
N LEU A 22 -37.43 13.51 -11.87
CA LEU A 22 -37.85 14.84 -12.29
C LEU A 22 -37.53 15.84 -11.19
N SER A 23 -37.00 17.01 -11.57
CA SER A 23 -36.80 18.12 -10.65
C SER A 23 -38.16 18.69 -10.23
N GLY A 24 -38.23 19.40 -9.09
CA GLY A 24 -39.49 20.01 -8.61
C GLY A 24 -40.14 20.96 -9.63
N GLU A 25 -39.32 21.60 -10.46
CA GLU A 25 -39.75 22.46 -11.56
C GLU A 25 -40.31 21.66 -12.75
N ASP A 26 -39.70 20.52 -13.09
CA ASP A 26 -40.19 19.62 -14.14
C ASP A 26 -41.55 19.00 -13.77
N MET A 27 -41.74 18.72 -12.48
CA MET A 27 -42.98 18.18 -11.93
C MET A 27 -44.14 19.18 -11.95
N SER A 28 -43.85 20.47 -11.82
CA SER A 28 -44.86 21.53 -11.75
C SER A 28 -45.15 22.17 -13.10
N SER A 29 -44.15 22.29 -13.98
CA SER A 29 -44.28 22.84 -15.34
C SER A 29 -44.68 21.81 -16.40
N GLY A 30 -44.49 20.51 -16.12
CA GLY A 30 -44.72 19.43 -17.09
C GLY A 30 -43.74 19.43 -18.27
N GLN A 31 -42.71 20.28 -18.25
CA GLN A 31 -41.85 20.56 -19.39
C GLN A 31 -40.49 19.86 -19.23
N HIS A 32 -40.51 18.52 -19.23
CA HIS A 32 -39.29 17.71 -19.15
C HIS A 32 -38.80 17.26 -20.54
N CYS A 33 -37.55 17.56 -20.89
CA CYS A 33 -36.90 17.03 -22.10
C CYS A 33 -36.00 15.84 -21.74
N CYS A 34 -36.45 14.62 -22.07
CA CYS A 34 -35.71 13.39 -21.76
C CYS A 34 -34.30 13.36 -22.36
N VAL A 35 -34.12 13.90 -23.56
CA VAL A 35 -32.83 13.89 -24.26
C VAL A 35 -31.83 14.80 -23.57
N GLU A 36 -32.24 16.02 -23.20
CA GLU A 36 -31.38 16.96 -22.47
C GLU A 36 -31.05 16.43 -21.08
N ALA A 37 -32.03 15.91 -20.34
CA ALA A 37 -31.80 15.33 -19.03
C ALA A 37 -30.85 14.12 -19.08
N LEU A 38 -30.95 13.27 -20.11
CA LEU A 38 -30.00 12.17 -20.28
C LEU A 38 -28.61 12.68 -20.64
N ARG A 39 -28.50 13.69 -21.52
CA ARG A 39 -27.20 14.31 -21.87
C ARG A 39 -26.49 14.90 -20.67
N THR A 40 -27.19 15.67 -19.85
CA THR A 40 -26.60 16.29 -18.65
C THR A 40 -26.14 15.22 -17.64
N VAL A 41 -26.93 14.16 -17.46
CA VAL A 41 -26.54 13.05 -16.59
C VAL A 41 -25.34 12.29 -17.16
N THR A 42 -25.29 12.03 -18.47
CA THR A 42 -24.13 11.38 -19.08
C THR A 42 -22.87 12.22 -18.97
N GLU A 43 -22.95 13.53 -19.23
CA GLU A 43 -21.81 14.46 -19.08
C GLU A 43 -21.31 14.48 -17.62
N ALA A 44 -22.23 14.57 -16.66
CA ALA A 44 -21.87 14.53 -15.23
C ALA A 44 -21.24 13.20 -14.81
N LEU A 45 -21.72 12.07 -15.35
CA LEU A 45 -21.14 10.76 -15.09
C LEU A 45 -19.77 10.60 -15.75
N GLU A 46 -19.59 11.12 -16.96
CA GLU A 46 -18.30 11.13 -17.66
C GLU A 46 -17.26 11.95 -16.89
N GLU A 47 -17.61 13.17 -16.45
CA GLU A 47 -16.74 14.01 -15.62
C GLU A 47 -16.39 13.30 -14.29
N ARG A 48 -17.39 12.70 -13.64
CA ARG A 48 -17.16 11.92 -12.41
C ARG A 48 -16.27 10.71 -12.66
N SER A 49 -16.39 10.05 -13.80
CA SER A 49 -15.51 8.92 -14.14
C SER A 49 -14.08 9.39 -14.36
N ALA A 50 -13.87 10.48 -15.11
CA ALA A 50 -12.56 11.04 -15.40
C ALA A 50 -11.83 11.51 -14.13
N THR A 51 -12.56 12.13 -13.20
CA THR A 51 -12.02 12.56 -11.89
C THR A 51 -11.60 11.35 -11.06
N LEU A 52 -12.44 10.32 -10.93
CA LEU A 52 -12.11 9.10 -10.20
C LEU A 52 -10.91 8.34 -10.82
N GLU A 53 -10.83 8.27 -12.14
CA GLU A 53 -9.69 7.69 -12.85
C GLU A 53 -8.40 8.47 -12.59
N HIS A 54 -8.48 9.81 -12.61
CA HIS A 54 -7.34 10.66 -12.29
C HIS A 54 -6.88 10.47 -10.84
N GLU A 55 -7.80 10.51 -9.88
CA GLU A 55 -7.49 10.30 -8.46
C GLU A 55 -6.87 8.92 -8.23
N THR A 56 -7.44 7.87 -8.83
CA THR A 56 -6.91 6.50 -8.73
C THR A 56 -5.50 6.41 -9.32
N ARG A 57 -5.23 7.02 -10.48
CA ARG A 57 -3.88 7.09 -11.06
C ARG A 57 -2.90 7.81 -10.14
N MET A 58 -3.30 8.95 -9.58
CA MET A 58 -2.45 9.71 -8.67
C MET A 58 -2.15 8.95 -7.37
N GLN A 59 -3.15 8.26 -6.81
CA GLN A 59 -2.95 7.40 -5.65
C GLN A 59 -1.99 6.25 -5.98
N ARG A 60 -2.17 5.57 -7.11
CA ARG A 60 -1.25 4.50 -7.55
C ARG A 60 0.20 4.99 -7.64
N LEU A 61 0.44 6.16 -8.23
CA LEU A 61 1.78 6.75 -8.32
C LEU A 61 2.37 7.04 -6.94
N ARG A 62 1.58 7.59 -6.00
CA ARG A 62 2.03 7.85 -4.62
C ARG A 62 2.39 6.56 -3.89
N TRP A 63 1.53 5.55 -3.98
CA TRP A 63 1.76 4.25 -3.34
C TRP A 63 2.97 3.55 -3.93
N ASN A 64 3.14 3.55 -5.25
CA ASN A 64 4.28 2.93 -5.90
C ASN A 64 5.61 3.60 -5.50
N ARG A 65 5.67 4.94 -5.46
CA ARG A 65 6.87 5.65 -4.98
C ARG A 65 7.19 5.30 -3.52
N ARG A 66 6.17 5.22 -2.66
CA ARG A 66 6.36 4.83 -1.26
C ARG A 66 6.85 3.40 -1.14
N GLU A 67 6.26 2.47 -1.89
CA GLU A 67 6.66 1.07 -1.94
C GLU A 67 8.12 0.94 -2.39
N GLN A 68 8.51 1.59 -3.48
CA GLN A 68 9.90 1.60 -3.95
C GLN A 68 10.87 2.15 -2.90
N SER A 69 10.51 3.24 -2.22
CA SER A 69 11.34 3.80 -1.14
C SER A 69 11.48 2.84 0.04
N LEU A 70 10.40 2.17 0.44
CA LEU A 70 10.42 1.19 1.53
C LEU A 70 11.23 -0.04 1.15
N LEU A 71 11.08 -0.55 -0.08
CA LEU A 71 11.89 -1.65 -0.59
C LEU A 71 13.37 -1.29 -0.59
N ALA A 72 13.75 -0.10 -1.04
CA ALA A 72 15.13 0.37 -0.99
C ALA A 72 15.67 0.39 0.45
N GLN A 73 14.89 0.90 1.41
CA GLN A 73 15.28 0.90 2.83
C GLN A 73 15.46 -0.51 3.39
N VAL A 74 14.53 -1.43 3.09
CA VAL A 74 14.64 -2.83 3.53
C VAL A 74 15.89 -3.49 2.95
N THR A 75 16.17 -3.28 1.66
CA THR A 75 17.36 -3.83 1.03
C THR A 75 18.65 -3.26 1.64
N ALA A 76 18.70 -1.96 1.93
CA ALA A 76 19.84 -1.35 2.61
C ALA A 76 20.09 -1.97 3.99
N LEU A 77 19.05 -2.08 4.83
CA LEU A 77 19.14 -2.71 6.15
C LEU A 77 19.58 -4.18 6.06
N GLN A 78 19.09 -4.94 5.07
CA GLN A 78 19.53 -6.31 4.85
C GLN A 78 21.02 -6.38 4.50
N THR A 79 21.51 -5.50 3.62
CA THR A 79 22.93 -5.45 3.28
C THR A 79 23.80 -5.06 4.48
N GLU A 80 23.37 -4.09 5.28
CA GLU A 80 24.06 -3.69 6.52
C GLU A 80 24.14 -4.83 7.53
N ALA A 81 23.04 -5.56 7.71
CA ALA A 81 23.00 -6.73 8.59
C ALA A 81 23.95 -7.84 8.11
N GLN A 82 23.99 -8.11 6.80
CA GLN A 82 24.91 -9.10 6.21
C GLN A 82 26.37 -8.70 6.39
N LEU A 83 26.72 -7.44 6.11
CA LEU A 83 28.07 -6.93 6.32
C LEU A 83 28.48 -7.00 7.81
N SER A 84 27.57 -6.63 8.71
CA SER A 84 27.79 -6.73 10.15
C SER A 84 28.05 -8.17 10.58
N ALA A 85 27.24 -9.12 10.11
CA ALA A 85 27.43 -10.54 10.40
C ALA A 85 28.81 -11.05 9.95
N LEU A 86 29.25 -10.69 8.74
CA LEU A 86 30.57 -11.04 8.22
C LEU A 86 31.70 -10.43 9.07
N GLN A 87 31.58 -9.17 9.49
CA GLN A 87 32.56 -8.54 10.36
C GLN A 87 32.64 -9.23 11.73
N HIS A 88 31.50 -9.61 12.31
CA HIS A 88 31.47 -10.37 13.56
C HIS A 88 32.09 -11.76 13.39
N GLN A 89 31.82 -12.46 12.29
CA GLN A 89 32.46 -13.73 11.99
C GLN A 89 33.98 -13.60 11.89
N ARG A 90 34.48 -12.55 11.21
CA ARG A 90 35.91 -12.26 11.10
C ARG A 90 36.54 -11.98 12.47
N ARG A 91 35.92 -11.12 13.28
CA ARG A 91 36.39 -10.83 14.64
C ARG A 91 36.43 -12.09 15.50
N ARG A 92 35.39 -12.92 15.43
CA ARG A 92 35.33 -14.20 16.14
C ARG A 92 36.47 -15.12 15.72
N HIS A 93 36.75 -15.23 14.43
CA HIS A 93 37.85 -16.04 13.93
C HIS A 93 39.22 -15.52 14.44
N GLN A 94 39.44 -14.21 14.43
CA GLN A 94 40.66 -13.60 14.98
C GLN A 94 40.84 -13.91 16.47
N TYR A 95 39.79 -13.81 17.27
CA TYR A 95 39.86 -14.16 18.69
C TYR A 95 40.15 -15.65 18.89
N MET A 96 39.56 -16.55 18.10
CA MET A 96 39.87 -17.98 18.18
C MET A 96 41.35 -18.26 17.87
N LEU A 97 41.91 -17.64 16.84
CA LEU A 97 43.34 -17.78 16.53
C LEU A 97 44.24 -17.28 17.67
N HIS A 98 43.89 -16.15 18.28
CA HIS A 98 44.63 -15.60 19.42
C HIS A 98 44.57 -16.53 20.64
N ILE A 99 43.39 -17.06 20.97
CA ILE A 99 43.21 -18.03 22.05
C ILE A 99 44.03 -19.30 21.76
N HIS A 100 44.01 -19.81 20.53
CA HIS A 100 44.80 -20.97 20.13
C HIS A 100 46.29 -20.74 20.33
N SER A 101 46.81 -19.60 19.85
CA SER A 101 48.23 -19.25 20.01
C SER A 101 48.64 -19.15 21.48
N LEU A 102 47.81 -18.53 22.32
CA LEU A 102 48.05 -18.50 23.77
C LEU A 102 48.04 -19.90 24.39
N ALA A 103 47.11 -20.75 23.98
CA ALA A 103 47.03 -22.13 24.47
C ALA A 103 48.30 -22.91 24.09
N GLU A 104 48.75 -22.82 22.84
CA GLU A 104 50.00 -23.44 22.37
C GLU A 104 51.22 -22.96 23.17
N GLN A 105 51.33 -21.65 23.38
CA GLN A 105 52.40 -21.07 24.20
C GLN A 105 52.37 -21.64 25.63
N LEU A 106 51.21 -21.68 26.27
CA LEU A 106 51.05 -22.23 27.62
C LEU A 106 51.43 -23.73 27.67
N THR A 107 51.00 -24.55 26.72
CA THR A 107 51.42 -25.95 26.64
C THR A 107 52.92 -26.11 26.45
N GLY A 108 53.54 -25.27 25.61
CA GLY A 108 55.00 -25.25 25.43
C GLY A 108 55.73 -24.87 26.72
N TYR A 109 55.26 -23.83 27.42
CA TYR A 109 55.81 -23.46 28.73
C TYR A 109 55.66 -24.58 29.77
N CYS A 110 54.53 -25.29 29.79
CA CYS A 110 54.30 -26.42 30.68
C CYS A 110 55.17 -27.64 30.35
N GLN A 111 55.44 -27.92 29.06
CA GLN A 111 56.35 -29.00 28.67
C GLN A 111 57.82 -28.68 29.01
N VAL A 112 58.25 -27.42 28.83
CA VAL A 112 59.61 -26.98 29.18
C VAL A 112 59.84 -26.93 30.70
N ARG A 113 58.82 -26.57 31.50
CA ARG A 113 58.89 -26.62 32.98
C ARG A 113 58.61 -28.00 33.58
N GLY A 114 57.86 -28.83 32.87
CA GLY A 114 57.38 -30.12 33.36
C GLY A 114 58.41 -31.24 33.27
N GLY A 115 59.39 -31.14 32.36
CA GLY A 115 60.34 -32.22 32.13
C GLY A 115 59.62 -33.46 31.58
N VAL A 116 59.96 -33.84 30.36
CA VAL A 116 59.69 -35.21 29.91
C VAL A 116 60.38 -36.15 30.91
N ILE A 117 59.59 -36.94 31.64
CA ILE A 117 60.06 -38.21 32.22
C ILE A 117 59.98 -39.24 31.12
#